data_AF-A0A8J6EZA9-F1
#
_entry.id   AF-A0A8J6EZA9-F1
#
_cell.length_a   1.000
_cell.length_b   1.000
_cell.length_c   1.000
_cell.angle_alpha   90.00
_cell.angle_beta   90.00
_cell.angle_gamma   90.00
#
_symmetry.space_group_name_H-M   'P 1'
#
loop_
_entity.id
_entity.type
_entity.pdbx_description
1 polymer ?
#
loop_
_entity_poly.entity_id
_entity_poly.type
_entity_poly.pdbx_seq_one_letter_code
_entity_poly.pdbx_strand_id
1 'polypeptide(L)'
;MLAFIARSMARPARLVKPVSLVKLPGRYLAHQEGLPALPVPALQQTLDKYLLALKPLVPEEEWTHTSKLVDDFRTSGVGERLQKGLERRAKKTENW
;
A
#
# COMPACT_ATOMS: atom_id res chain seq x y z
N MET A 1 -52.59 35.16 -26.28
CA MET A 1 -52.60 33.77 -25.76
C MET A 1 -51.40 33.04 -26.37
N LEU A 2 -50.23 33.12 -25.75
CA LEU A 2 -49.02 32.39 -26.16
C LEU A 2 -48.48 31.66 -24.92
N ALA A 3 -48.44 30.33 -24.99
CA ALA A 3 -48.13 29.45 -23.88
C ALA A 3 -46.62 29.38 -23.63
N PHE A 4 -46.19 29.65 -22.39
CA PHE A 4 -44.84 29.35 -21.92
C PHE A 4 -44.76 27.86 -21.54
N ILE A 5 -43.92 27.10 -22.26
CA ILE A 5 -43.59 25.73 -21.91
C ILE A 5 -42.54 25.77 -20.78
N ALA A 6 -42.95 25.45 -19.55
CA ALA A 6 -42.04 25.28 -18.43
C ALA A 6 -41.23 23.98 -18.63
N ARG A 7 -39.92 24.11 -18.86
CA ARG A 7 -38.98 22.99 -18.93
C ARG A 7 -38.75 22.48 -17.50
N SER A 8 -39.42 21.37 -17.15
CA SER A 8 -39.20 20.64 -15.90
C SER A 8 -37.75 20.13 -15.85
N MET A 9 -36.94 20.67 -14.94
CA MET A 9 -35.64 20.12 -14.57
C MET A 9 -35.89 18.92 -13.65
N ALA A 10 -36.18 17.77 -14.24
CA ALA A 10 -36.27 16.51 -13.50
C ALA A 10 -34.89 16.20 -12.89
N ARG A 11 -34.78 16.30 -11.55
CA ARG A 11 -33.64 15.79 -10.80
C ARG A 11 -33.62 14.27 -10.99
N PRO A 12 -32.49 13.64 -11.38
CA PRO A 12 -32.46 12.20 -11.49
C PRO A 12 -32.70 11.62 -10.09
N ALA A 13 -33.83 10.91 -9.94
CA ALA A 13 -34.10 10.13 -8.76
C ALA A 13 -32.97 9.10 -8.64
N ARG A 14 -32.09 9.26 -7.65
CA ARG A 14 -31.14 8.22 -7.25
C ARG A 14 -31.97 7.03 -6.76
N LEU A 15 -32.25 6.10 -7.67
CA LEU A 15 -33.08 4.91 -7.46
C LEU A 15 -32.49 3.91 -6.45
N VAL A 16 -31.24 4.13 -6.02
CA VAL A 16 -30.62 3.34 -4.96
C VAL A 16 -29.89 4.24 -3.97
N LYS A 17 -30.21 4.08 -2.69
CA LYS A 17 -29.38 4.60 -1.60
C LYS A 17 -28.13 3.71 -1.53
N PRO A 18 -26.91 4.26 -1.40
CA PRO A 18 -25.74 3.42 -1.14
C PRO A 18 -26.00 2.67 0.16
N VAL A 19 -26.08 1.34 0.07
CA VAL A 19 -26.15 0.50 1.27
C VAL A 19 -24.80 0.63 1.95
N SER A 20 -24.81 1.10 3.19
CA SER A 20 -23.61 1.11 4.03
C SER A 20 -23.04 -0.31 4.09
N LEU A 21 -21.75 -0.49 3.81
CA LEU A 21 -21.08 -1.80 3.86
C LEU A 21 -21.29 -2.55 5.19
N VAL A 22 -21.55 -1.80 6.26
CA VAL A 22 -21.87 -2.28 7.61
C VAL A 22 -23.23 -3.00 7.72
N LYS A 23 -24.15 -2.83 6.75
CA LYS A 23 -25.51 -3.41 6.77
C LYS A 23 -25.67 -4.69 5.95
N LEU A 24 -24.62 -5.18 5.29
CA LEU A 24 -24.70 -6.43 4.52
C LEU A 24 -24.37 -7.62 5.44
N PRO A 25 -25.32 -8.52 5.71
CA PRO A 25 -25.09 -9.65 6.59
C PRO A 25 -23.99 -10.58 6.05
N GLY A 26 -22.94 -10.76 6.87
CA GLY A 26 -22.21 -12.01 7.04
C GLY A 26 -21.24 -12.49 5.97
N ARG A 27 -21.20 -11.93 4.75
CA ARG A 27 -20.33 -12.48 3.67
C ARG A 27 -19.16 -11.59 3.24
N TYR A 28 -19.31 -10.27 3.24
CA TYR A 28 -18.23 -9.38 2.75
C TYR A 28 -17.12 -9.13 3.78
N LEU A 29 -17.45 -9.08 5.07
CA LEU A 29 -16.48 -8.88 6.14
C LEU A 29 -15.83 -10.19 6.61
N ALA A 30 -16.51 -11.33 6.45
CA ALA A 30 -15.98 -12.63 6.84
C ALA A 30 -14.67 -12.98 6.13
N HIS A 31 -14.51 -12.56 4.87
CA HIS A 31 -13.26 -12.75 4.13
C HIS A 31 -12.17 -11.75 4.53
N GLN A 32 -12.53 -10.59 5.10
CA GLN A 32 -11.55 -9.59 5.57
C GLN A 32 -10.82 -10.08 6.82
N GLU A 33 -11.54 -10.71 7.75
CA GLU A 33 -10.96 -11.30 8.96
C GLU A 33 -10.03 -12.49 8.65
N GLY A 34 -10.23 -13.16 7.50
CA GLY A 34 -9.41 -14.27 7.04
C GLY A 34 -8.18 -13.89 6.20
N LEU A 35 -7.97 -12.59 5.91
CA LEU A 35 -6.80 -12.17 5.13
C LEU A 35 -5.50 -12.32 5.94
N PRO A 36 -4.42 -12.81 5.32
CA PRO A 36 -3.13 -12.85 6.00
C PRO A 36 -2.64 -11.42 6.27
N ALA A 37 -1.98 -11.23 7.41
CA ALA A 37 -1.27 -9.99 7.70
C ALA A 37 -0.16 -9.74 6.66
N LEU A 38 0.11 -8.47 6.36
CA LEU A 38 1.18 -8.10 5.45
C LEU A 38 2.53 -8.57 6.05
N PRO A 39 3.32 -9.39 5.35
CA PRO A 39 4.59 -9.88 5.88
C PRO A 39 5.68 -8.81 5.72
N VAL A 40 6.54 -8.65 6.74
CA VAL A 40 7.79 -7.89 6.60
C VAL A 40 8.80 -8.77 5.84
N PRO A 41 9.25 -8.39 4.64
CA PRO A 41 10.26 -9.16 3.91
C PRO A 41 11.60 -9.13 4.66
N ALA A 42 12.41 -10.17 4.43
CA ALA A 42 13.76 -10.22 4.98
C ALA A 42 14.58 -9.02 4.46
N LEU A 43 15.37 -8.40 5.34
CA LEU A 43 16.16 -7.23 5.00
C LEU A 43 17.09 -7.50 3.80
N GLN A 44 17.83 -8.62 3.82
CA GLN A 44 18.78 -8.93 2.75
C GLN A 44 18.09 -9.09 1.41
N GLN A 45 16.97 -9.82 1.38
CA GLN A 45 16.19 -9.99 0.16
C GLN A 45 15.73 -8.65 -0.40
N THR A 46 15.34 -7.71 0.46
CA THR A 46 14.92 -6.37 0.07
C THR A 46 16.08 -5.56 -0.51
N LEU A 47 17.24 -5.58 0.15
CA LEU A 47 18.45 -4.89 -0.30
C LEU A 47 18.96 -5.43 -1.65
N ASP A 48 18.95 -6.75 -1.83
CA ASP A 48 19.39 -7.39 -3.07
C ASP A 48 18.46 -7.00 -4.23
N LYS A 49 17.14 -7.05 -4.01
CA LYS A 49 16.15 -6.62 -5.01
C LYS A 49 16.24 -5.14 -5.33
N TYR A 50 16.51 -4.30 -4.33
CA TYR A 50 16.74 -2.87 -4.52
C TYR A 50 17.91 -2.61 -5.47
N LEU A 51 19.06 -3.24 -5.24
CA LEU A 51 20.23 -3.10 -6.12
C LEU A 51 19.97 -3.62 -7.54
N LEU A 52 19.26 -4.74 -7.68
CA LEU A 52 18.86 -5.28 -8.99
C LEU A 52 17.96 -4.31 -9.76
N ALA A 53 16.96 -3.72 -9.09
CA ALA A 53 16.04 -2.77 -9.69
C ALA A 53 16.74 -1.47 -10.08
N LEU A 54 17.73 -1.04 -9.29
CA LEU A 54 18.44 0.22 -9.52
C LEU A 54 19.49 0.11 -10.64
N LYS A 55 20.13 -1.05 -10.80
CA LYS A 55 21.24 -1.27 -11.75
C LYS A 55 20.98 -0.77 -13.19
N PRO A 56 19.82 -1.00 -13.82
CA PRO A 56 19.57 -0.50 -15.18
C PRO A 56 19.14 0.98 -15.23
N LEU A 57 18.91 1.63 -14.09
CA LEU A 57 18.34 2.98 -14.01
C LEU A 57 19.37 4.08 -13.81
N VAL A 58 20.58 3.74 -13.35
CA VAL A 58 21.60 4.69 -12.93
C VAL A 58 22.95 4.44 -13.61
N PRO A 59 23.81 5.47 -13.77
CA PRO A 59 25.18 5.31 -14.20
C PRO A 59 26.01 4.40 -13.28
N GLU A 60 27.12 3.88 -13.80
CA GLU A 60 27.99 2.96 -13.06
C GLU A 60 28.60 3.59 -11.80
N GLU A 61 28.93 4.88 -11.82
CA GLU A 61 29.46 5.56 -10.63
C GLU A 61 28.44 5.63 -9.49
N GLU A 62 27.18 5.97 -9.82
CA GLU A 62 26.07 6.02 -8.87
C GLU A 62 25.71 4.62 -8.35
N TRP A 63 25.72 3.61 -9.23
CA TRP A 63 25.50 2.22 -8.83
C TRP A 63 26.57 1.74 -7.84
N THR A 64 27.84 2.04 -8.13
CA THR A 64 28.98 1.67 -7.28
C THR A 64 28.90 2.36 -5.92
N HIS A 65 28.56 3.65 -5.90
CA HIS A 65 28.35 4.39 -4.66
C HIS A 65 27.20 3.80 -3.84
N THR A 66 26.06 3.55 -4.47
CA THR A 66 24.87 3.00 -3.81
C THR A 66 25.11 1.60 -3.26
N SER A 67 25.83 0.75 -3.99
CA SER A 67 26.15 -0.61 -3.55
C SER A 67 26.98 -0.61 -2.27
N LYS A 68 27.96 0.31 -2.15
CA LYS A 68 28.73 0.50 -0.91
C LYS A 68 27.84 0.93 0.26
N LEU A 69 26.94 1.90 0.03
CA LEU A 69 26.00 2.33 1.06
C LEU A 69 25.07 1.20 1.53
N VAL A 70 24.63 0.34 0.60
CA VAL A 70 23.81 -0.83 0.93
C VAL A 70 24.58 -1.85 1.76
N ASP A 71 25.85 -2.10 1.44
CA ASP A 71 26.72 -2.99 2.22
C ASP A 71 27.03 -2.42 3.61
N ASP A 72 27.25 -1.11 3.72
CA ASP A 72 27.41 -0.43 5.01
C ASP A 72 26.12 -0.53 5.83
N PHE A 73 24.96 -0.31 5.22
CA PHE A 73 23.67 -0.46 5.88
C PHE A 73 23.42 -1.90 6.36
N ARG A 74 23.88 -2.88 5.58
CA ARG A 74 23.81 -4.31 5.89
C ARG A 74 24.68 -4.68 7.10
N THR A 75 25.87 -4.11 7.22
CA THR A 75 26.89 -4.54 8.19
C THR A 75 26.98 -3.66 9.43
N SER A 76 26.59 -2.39 9.35
CA SER A 76 26.64 -1.43 10.46
C SER A 76 25.70 -1.74 11.64
N GLY A 77 24.80 -2.71 11.49
CA GLY A 77 23.74 -3.03 12.47
C GLY A 77 22.57 -2.04 12.49
N VAL A 78 22.68 -0.89 11.80
CA VAL A 78 21.59 0.08 11.67
C VAL A 78 20.40 -0.55 10.96
N GLY A 79 20.64 -1.22 9.83
CA GLY A 79 19.60 -1.90 9.07
C GLY A 79 18.87 -2.97 9.89
N GLU A 80 19.63 -3.80 10.63
CA GLU A 80 19.04 -4.83 11.50
C GLU A 80 18.20 -4.22 12.64
N ARG A 81 18.68 -3.14 13.27
CA ARG A 81 17.94 -2.45 14.33
C ARG A 81 16.61 -1.88 13.82
N LEU A 82 16.63 -1.29 12.63
CA LEU A 82 15.43 -0.74 11.97
C LEU A 82 14.47 -1.86 11.55
N GLN A 83 14.97 -2.93 10.95
CA GLN A 83 14.20 -4.12 10.58
C GLN A 83 13.48 -4.72 11.79
N LYS A 84 14.18 -4.91 12.92
CA LYS A 84 13.54 -5.38 14.17
C LYS A 84 12.45 -4.41 14.65
N GLY A 85 12.62 -3.11 14.43
CA GLY A 85 11.58 -2.11 14.70
C GLY A 85 10.34 -2.30 13.84
N LEU A 86 10.54 -2.53 12.55
CA LEU A 86 9.48 -2.79 11.57
C LEU A 86 8.72 -4.08 11.90
N GLU A 87 9.42 -5.15 12.25
CA GLU A 87 8.83 -6.42 12.68
C GLU A 87 8.03 -6.27 13.98
N ARG A 88 8.51 -5.46 14.94
CA ARG A 88 7.74 -5.13 16.15
C ARG A 88 6.47 -4.33 15.83
N ARG A 89 6.53 -3.45 14.83
CA ARG A 89 5.36 -2.69 14.35
C ARG A 89 4.35 -3.63 13.68
N ALA A 90 4.80 -4.51 12.79
CA ALA A 90 3.98 -5.53 12.13
C ALA A 90 3.19 -6.41 13.10
N LYS A 91 3.74 -6.71 14.27
CA LYS A 91 3.03 -7.45 15.33
C LYS A 91 1.92 -6.66 16.04
N LYS A 92 1.88 -5.33 15.89
CA LYS A 92 1.00 -4.42 16.63
C LYS A 92 -0.02 -3.69 15.76
N THR A 93 0.04 -3.88 14.44
CA THR A 93 -0.82 -3.19 13.47
C THR A 93 -1.37 -4.21 12.48
N GLU A 94 -2.64 -4.06 12.08
CA GLU A 94 -3.26 -4.92 11.06
C GLU A 94 -2.50 -4.86 9.73
N ASN A 95 -1.98 -3.68 9.39
CA ASN A 95 -1.13 -3.42 8.24
C ASN A 95 -0.08 -2.37 8.67
N TRP A 96 1.21 -2.70 8.53
CA TRP A 96 2.31 -1.94 9.15
C TRP A 96 2.94 -0.92 8.21
#